data_AF-A0A126NU84-F1
#
_entry.id   AF-A0A126NU84-F1
#
_cell.length_a   1.000
_cell.length_b   1.000
_cell.length_c   1.000
_cell.angle_alpha   90.00
_cell.angle_beta   90.00
_cell.angle_gamma   90.00
#
_symmetry.space_group_name_H-M   'P 1'
#
loop_
_entity.id
_entity.type
_entity.pdbx_description
1 polymer ?
#
loop_
_entity_poly.entity_id
_entity_poly.type
_entity_poly.pdbx_seq_one_letter_code
_entity_poly.pdbx_strand_id
1 'polypeptide(L)' 'MNARARLSSKFQISVPKSVRIAQAWQAGQEFVFIPKGTGVLVIPAPELDDLRGVARGARGNGYRDRKDRV' A
#
# COMPACT_ATOMS: atom_id res chain seq x y z
N MET A 1 5.44 15.03 11.10
CA MET A 1 5.60 14.05 12.18
C MET A 1 6.90 13.28 11.95
N ASN A 2 7.90 13.41 12.83
CA ASN A 2 9.24 12.82 12.62
C ASN A 2 9.45 11.62 13.55
N ALA A 3 8.76 10.51 13.27
CA ALA A 3 8.95 9.26 14.02
C ALA A 3 10.15 8.48 13.45
N ARG A 4 11.01 7.95 14.31
CA ARG A 4 12.15 7.10 13.94
C ARG A 4 12.00 5.74 14.60
N ALA A 5 12.49 4.70 13.95
CA ALA A 5 12.54 3.35 14.48
C ALA A 5 13.89 2.72 14.13
N ARG A 6 14.37 1.83 15.00
CA ARG A 6 15.62 1.08 14.78
C ARG A 6 15.29 -0.27 14.15
N LEU A 7 16.06 -0.64 13.13
CA LEU A 7 16.06 -2.00 12.60
C LEU A 7 16.73 -2.91 13.63
N SER A 8 15.99 -3.89 14.13
CA SER A 8 16.53 -4.88 15.06
C SER A 8 17.47 -5.87 14.36
N SER A 9 18.23 -6.65 15.13
CA SER A 9 19.09 -7.71 14.61
C SER A 9 18.33 -8.84 13.90
N LYS A 10 17.02 -8.96 14.15
CA LYS A 10 16.11 -9.86 13.43
C LYS A 10 15.51 -9.21 12.17
N PHE A 11 16.03 -8.08 11.75
CA PHE A 11 15.55 -7.30 10.61
C PHE A 11 14.08 -6.85 10.74
N GLN A 12 13.60 -6.64 11.98
CA GLN A 12 12.26 -6.12 12.24
C GLN A 12 12.30 -4.64 12.62
N ILE A 13 11.36 -3.86 12.08
CA ILE A 13 11.10 -2.47 12.46
C ILE A 13 9.81 -2.44 13.26
N SER A 14 9.90 -2.06 14.53
CA SER A 14 8.69 -1.77 15.32
C SER A 14 8.10 -0.44 14.87
N VAL A 15 6.92 -0.48 14.27
CA VAL A 15 6.22 0.73 13.81
C VAL A 15 5.84 1.59 15.04
N PRO A 16 6.27 2.86 15.12
CA PRO A 16 5.94 3.74 16.25
C PRO A 16 4.43 3.91 16.44
N LYS A 17 3.98 4.02 17.71
CA LYS A 17 2.55 4.17 18.06
C LYS A 17 1.87 5.31 17.32
N SER A 18 2.54 6.45 17.17
CA SER A 18 2.03 7.62 16.46
C SER A 18 1.74 7.33 14.99
N VAL A 19 2.59 6.55 14.32
CA VAL A 19 2.41 6.16 12.91
C VAL A 19 1.22 5.21 12.79
N ARG A 20 1.12 4.20 13.66
CA ARG A 20 -0.01 3.24 13.64
C ARG A 20 -1.36 3.93 13.80
N ILE A 21 -1.45 4.90 14.72
CA ILE A 21 -2.69 5.67 14.94
C ILE A 21 -3.00 6.57 13.75
N ALA A 22 -2.02 7.33 13.25
CA ALA A 22 -2.23 8.26 12.14
C ALA A 22 -2.64 7.56 10.84
N GLN A 23 -2.20 6.31 10.63
CA GLN A 23 -2.52 5.51 9.45
C GLN A 23 -3.63 4.48 9.69
N ALA A 24 -4.21 4.45 10.90
CA ALA A 24 -5.21 3.46 11.33
C ALA A 24 -4.79 1.99 11.11
N TRP A 25 -3.49 1.70 11.16
CA TRP A 25 -2.96 0.35 10.93
C TRP A 25 -3.31 -0.61 12.07
N GLN A 26 -3.70 -1.82 11.70
CA GLN A 26 -4.10 -2.87 12.63
C GLN A 26 -3.04 -3.98 12.73
N ALA A 27 -3.05 -4.72 13.84
CA ALA A 27 -2.21 -5.91 13.97
C ALA A 27 -2.68 -6.99 12.99
N GLY A 28 -1.74 -7.73 12.39
CA GLY A 28 -2.03 -8.78 11.41
C GLY A 28 -2.23 -8.29 9.97
N GLN A 29 -2.28 -6.98 9.74
CA GLN A 29 -2.37 -6.40 8.40
C GLN A 29 -1.10 -6.68 7.58
N GLU A 30 -1.28 -7.04 6.31
CA GLU A 30 -0.18 -7.24 5.37
C GLU A 30 0.25 -5.93 4.71
N PHE A 31 1.54 -5.84 4.40
CA PHE A 31 2.14 -4.66 3.79
C PHE A 31 2.99 -5.04 2.60
N VAL A 32 2.93 -4.22 1.56
CA VAL A 32 3.82 -4.35 0.39
C VAL A 32 4.93 -3.31 0.46
N PHE A 33 6.11 -3.72 0.01
CA PHE A 33 7.29 -2.87 -0.13
C PHE A 33 7.45 -2.49 -1.60
N ILE A 34 7.27 -1.21 -1.91
CA ILE A 34 7.42 -0.67 -3.26
C ILE A 34 8.72 0.12 -3.34
N PRO A 35 9.71 -0.28 -4.16
CA PRO A 35 10.94 0.48 -4.34
C PRO A 35 10.65 1.92 -4.79
N LYS A 36 11.26 2.91 -4.12
CA LYS A 36 11.12 4.32 -4.47
C LYS A 36 12.41 5.09 -4.16
N GLY A 37 13.18 5.38 -5.21
CA GLY A 37 14.48 6.04 -5.10
C GLY A 37 15.45 5.19 -4.28
N THR A 38 16.06 5.78 -3.25
CA THR A 38 16.97 5.08 -2.32
C THR A 38 16.25 4.34 -1.19
N GLY A 39 14.92 4.40 -1.15
CA GLY A 39 14.12 3.80 -0.09
C GLY A 39 13.01 2.90 -0.62
N VAL A 40 12.11 2.55 0.29
CA VAL A 40 10.90 1.77 0.01
C VAL A 40 9.69 2.53 0.55
N LEU A 41 8.61 2.52 -0.21
CA LEU A 41 7.29 2.90 0.26
C LEU A 41 6.62 1.65 0.83
N VAL A 42 6.07 1.77 2.05
CA VAL A 42 5.33 0.71 2.72
C VAL A 42 3.87 1.12 2.76
N ILE A 43 3.01 0.31 2.15
CA ILE A 43 1.55 0.53 2.14
C ILE A 43 0.82 -0.77 2.48
N PRO A 44 -0.39 -0.69 3.05
CA PRO A 44 -1.29 -1.83 3.15
C PRO A 44 -1.41 -2.58 1.83
N ALA A 45 -1.37 -3.90 1.87
CA ALA A 45 -1.90 -4.71 0.76
C ALA A 45 -3.44 -4.61 0.82
N PRO A 46 -4.13 -4.08 -0.21
CA PRO A 46 -5.58 -4.08 -0.23
C PRO A 46 -6.09 -5.50 -0.48
N GLU A 47 -7.14 -5.90 0.24
CA GLU A 47 -7.90 -7.11 -0.09
C GLU A 47 -8.82 -6.86 -1.29
N LEU A 48 -9.32 -7.93 -1.92
CA LEU A 48 -10.24 -7.81 -3.07
C LEU A 48 -11.47 -6.96 -2.73
N ASP A 49 -11.94 -7.06 -1.49
CA ASP A 49 -13.11 -6.32 -1.03
C ASP A 49 -12.83 -4.82 -0.85
N ASP A 50 -11.59 -4.43 -0.49
CA ASP A 50 -11.16 -3.02 -0.42
C ASP A 50 -11.15 -2.34 -1.80
N LEU A 51 -10.95 -3.13 -2.86
CA LEU A 51 -10.91 -2.64 -4.24
C LEU A 51 -12.31 -2.36 -4.82
N ARG A 52 -13.38 -2.84 -4.15
CA ARG A 52 -14.75 -2.67 -4.66
C ARG A 52 -15.12 -1.20 -4.74
N GLY A 53 -15.41 -0.74 -5.96
CA GLY A 53 -15.82 0.65 -6.20
C GLY A 53 -14.68 1.65 -6.29
N VAL A 54 -13.40 1.21 -6.27
CA VAL A 54 -12.24 2.10 -6.46
C VAL A 54 -12.29 2.88 -7.78
N ALA A 55 -12.95 2.32 -8.80
CA ALA A 55 -13.14 2.94 -10.10
C ALA A 55 -14.50 3.65 -10.27
N ARG A 56 -15.26 3.89 -9.20
CA ARG A 56 -16.57 4.56 -9.28
C ARG A 56 -16.40 5.96 -9.88
N GLY A 57 -17.11 6.23 -10.98
CA GLY A 57 -17.02 7.51 -11.70
C GLY A 57 -15.85 7.62 -12.69
N ALA A 58 -15.03 6.58 -12.84
CA ALA A 58 -14.04 6.52 -13.91
C ALA A 58 -14.74 6.52 -15.29
N ARG A 59 -14.10 7.14 -16.28
CA ARG A 59 -14.62 7.15 -17.66
C ARG A 59 -14.60 5.72 -18.22
N GLY A 60 -15.76 5.22 -18.60
CA GLY A 60 -15.92 3.88 -19.20
C GLY A 60 -15.65 3.82 -20.72
N ASN A 61 -15.16 4.91 -21.33
CA ASN A 61 -14.87 4.99 -22.75
C ASN A 61 -13.36 5.04 -23.03
N GLY A 62 -12.95 4.77 -24.28
CA GLY A 62 -11.54 4.80 -24.68
C GLY A 62 -10.66 3.74 -24.01
N TYR A 63 -11.27 2.68 -23.47
CA TYR A 63 -10.56 1.61 -22.80
C TYR A 63 -9.90 0.67 -23.83
N ARG A 64 -8.71 0.14 -23.50
CA ARG A 64 -7.97 -0.76 -24.37
C ARG A 64 -8.42 -2.21 -24.13
N ASP A 65 -9.25 -2.73 -25.03
CA ASP A 65 -9.79 -4.10 -24.94
C ASP A 65 -8.98 -5.14 -25.74
N ARG A 66 -7.82 -4.75 -26.28
CA ARG A 66 -6.93 -5.61 -27.10
C ARG A 66 -7.64 -6.42 -28.20
N LYS A 67 -8.81 -5.96 -28.69
CA LYS A 67 -9.60 -6.59 -29.76
C LYS A 67 -8.89 -6.57 -31.12
N ASP A 68 -7.77 -5.85 -31.21
CA ASP A 68 -6.90 -5.69 -32.37
C ASP A 68 -5.85 -6.81 -32.52
N ARG A 69 -5.80 -7.78 -31.60
CA ARG A 69 -4.98 -8.99 -31.77
C ARG A 69 -5.79 -10.05 -32.53
N VAL A 70 -5.65 -10.05 -33.85
CA VAL A 70 -6.15 -11.10 -34.77
C VAL A 70 -5.00 -12.05 -35.10
#